data_AF-A0A540LX73-F1
#
_entry.id   AF-A0A540LX73-F1
#
_cell.length_a   1.000
_cell.length_b   1.000
_cell.length_c   1.000
_cell.angle_alpha   90.00
_cell.angle_beta   90.00
_cell.angle_gamma   90.00
#
_symmetry.space_group_name_H-M   'P 1'
#
loop_
_entity.id
_entity.type
_entity.pdbx_description
1 polymer ?
#
loop_
_entity_poly.entity_id
_entity_poly.type
_entity_poly.pdbx_seq_one_letter_code
_entity_poly.pdbx_strand_id
1 'polypeptide(L)'
;MIMELHFLRTKLTVPYQTFWTNLNVLLVQANLFECGGLAVGASNLHKVADASTFSTLIKHWAELALSSASNSDHAVLSHKISSTQ
;
A
#
# COMPACT_ATOMS: atom_id res chain seq x y z
N MET A 1 -16.89 7.54 -16.14
CA MET A 1 -16.26 8.45 -17.13
C MET A 1 -15.18 9.24 -16.39
N ILE A 2 -13.97 9.34 -16.96
CA ILE A 2 -12.86 10.22 -16.54
C ILE A 2 -12.01 9.77 -15.33
N MET A 3 -11.47 8.55 -15.33
CA MET A 3 -10.13 8.32 -14.74
C MET A 3 -9.20 7.56 -15.71
N GLU A 4 -9.61 7.51 -16.98
CA GLU A 4 -9.14 6.52 -17.96
C GLU A 4 -8.25 7.13 -19.07
N LEU A 5 -7.55 8.26 -18.88
CA LEU A 5 -6.68 8.74 -19.98
C LEU A 5 -5.44 9.58 -19.65
N HIS A 6 -5.29 10.14 -18.44
CA HIS A 6 -4.12 11.00 -18.15
C HIS A 6 -2.98 10.34 -17.38
N PHE A 7 -3.22 9.22 -16.67
CA PHE A 7 -2.13 8.53 -15.95
C PHE A 7 -1.37 7.52 -16.83
N LEU A 8 -1.99 7.01 -17.91
CA LEU A 8 -1.43 5.92 -18.73
C LEU A 8 -0.47 6.37 -19.84
N ARG A 9 -0.20 7.68 -19.99
CA ARG A 9 0.61 8.20 -21.11
C ARG A 9 2.10 8.34 -20.80
N THR A 10 2.67 7.46 -19.98
CA THR A 10 4.11 7.24 -19.97
C THR A 10 4.41 5.75 -20.16
N LYS A 11 4.68 5.40 -21.42
CA LYS A 11 5.25 4.14 -21.95
C LYS A 11 4.42 2.85 -21.87
N LEU A 12 3.47 2.71 -22.78
CA LEU A 12 3.02 1.41 -23.30
C LEU A 12 3.37 1.29 -24.80
N THR A 13 4.63 1.00 -25.08
CA THR A 13 5.02 0.21 -26.26
C THR A 13 5.74 -1.04 -25.76
N VAL A 14 5.01 -1.87 -25.02
CA VAL A 14 5.43 -3.25 -24.75
C VAL A 14 4.66 -4.18 -25.68
N PRO A 15 5.33 -5.12 -26.38
CA PRO A 15 4.68 -6.01 -27.32
C PRO A 15 3.62 -6.87 -26.61
N TYR A 16 2.53 -7.18 -27.31
CA TYR A 16 1.38 -7.98 -26.82
C TYR A 16 1.79 -9.29 -26.11
N GLN A 17 2.98 -9.83 -26.43
CA GLN A 17 3.51 -11.08 -25.87
C GLN A 17 4.26 -10.95 -24.54
N THR A 18 4.53 -9.76 -24.02
CA THR A 18 5.07 -9.55 -22.66
C THR A 18 3.98 -9.37 -21.58
N PHE A 19 2.70 -9.44 -21.96
CA PHE A 19 1.54 -9.19 -21.08
C PHE A 19 1.43 -10.16 -19.88
N TRP A 20 2.06 -11.33 -19.95
CA TRP A 20 1.90 -12.40 -18.95
C TRP A 20 3.07 -12.62 -18.00
N THR A 21 4.24 -11.98 -18.22
CA THR A 21 5.45 -12.28 -17.42
C THR A 21 5.84 -11.19 -16.42
N ASN A 22 5.25 -10.00 -16.48
CA ASN A 22 5.55 -8.88 -15.57
C ASN A 22 4.30 -8.03 -15.26
N LEU A 23 3.21 -8.68 -14.83
CA LEU A 23 1.97 -7.98 -14.51
C LEU A 23 1.95 -7.59 -13.03
N ASN A 24 2.16 -6.31 -12.74
CA ASN A 24 1.98 -5.76 -11.39
C ASN A 24 0.49 -5.68 -11.08
N VAL A 25 0.00 -6.58 -10.22
CA VAL A 25 -1.42 -6.64 -9.82
C VAL A 25 -1.83 -5.46 -8.94
N LEU A 26 -0.88 -4.94 -8.16
CA LEU A 26 -1.05 -3.82 -7.25
C LEU A 26 0.21 -2.94 -7.30
N LEU A 27 0.03 -1.65 -7.53
CA LEU A 27 1.07 -0.63 -7.39
C LEU A 27 0.72 0.22 -6.17
N VAL A 28 1.72 0.46 -5.31
CA VAL A 28 1.59 1.33 -4.12
C VAL A 28 2.67 2.39 -4.17
N GLN A 29 2.29 3.63 -3.91
CA GLN A 29 3.19 4.76 -3.80
C GLN A 29 2.94 5.50 -2.48
N ALA A 30 4.01 5.81 -1.76
CA ALA A 30 3.98 6.61 -0.55
C ALA A 30 4.81 7.89 -0.77
N ASN A 31 4.22 9.04 -0.49
CA ASN A 31 4.85 10.35 -0.64
C ASN A 31 4.85 11.07 0.71
N LEU A 32 6.04 11.31 1.27
CA LEU A 32 6.24 12.11 2.47
C LEU A 32 6.45 13.58 2.07
N PHE A 33 5.75 14.48 2.73
CA PHE A 33 5.88 15.92 2.51
C PHE A 33 6.72 16.56 3.62
N GLU A 34 7.36 17.68 3.31
CA GLU A 34 8.22 18.41 4.27
C GLU A 34 7.47 18.86 5.53
N CYS A 35 6.16 19.07 5.45
CA CYS A 35 5.30 19.38 6.60
C CYS A 35 5.04 18.17 7.53
N GLY A 36 5.59 16.99 7.23
CA GLY A 36 5.36 15.75 7.96
C GLY A 36 4.09 14.99 7.53
N GLY A 37 3.36 15.48 6.52
CA GLY A 37 2.22 14.76 5.95
C GLY A 37 2.65 13.54 5.13
N LEU A 38 1.77 12.53 5.03
CA LEU A 38 1.94 11.34 4.20
C LEU A 38 0.74 11.18 3.28
N ALA A 39 0.97 11.10 1.96
CA ALA A 39 -0.03 10.63 1.00
C ALA A 39 0.32 9.23 0.52
N VAL A 40 -0.68 8.35 0.51
CA VAL A 40 -0.56 7.01 -0.04
C VAL A 40 -1.49 6.88 -1.23
N GLY A 41 -0.94 6.54 -2.39
CA GLY A 41 -1.68 6.18 -3.59
C GLY A 41 -1.56 4.68 -3.87
N ALA A 42 -2.67 4.05 -4.24
CA ALA A 42 -2.68 2.64 -4.64
C ALA A 42 -3.50 2.47 -5.92
N SER A 43 -3.05 1.57 -6.80
CA SER A 43 -3.74 1.23 -8.05
C SER A 43 -3.69 -0.27 -8.28
N ASN A 44 -4.83 -0.87 -8.59
CA ASN A 44 -4.93 -2.29 -8.92
C ASN A 44 -5.22 -2.49 -10.40
N LEU A 45 -4.83 -3.65 -10.92
CA LEU A 45 -5.26 -4.06 -12.24
C LEU A 45 -6.76 -4.39 -12.21
N HIS A 46 -7.56 -3.65 -12.98
CA HIS A 46 -9.02 -3.83 -13.06
C HIS A 46 -9.44 -5.24 -13.55
N LYS A 47 -8.55 -5.96 -14.25
CA LYS A 47 -8.79 -7.35 -14.68
C LYS A 47 -8.82 -8.34 -13.51
N VAL A 48 -8.23 -7.99 -12.37
CA VAL A 48 -8.10 -8.86 -11.19
C VAL A 48 -9.08 -8.46 -10.09
N ALA A 49 -9.47 -7.18 -10.01
CA ALA A 49 -10.37 -6.70 -8.97
C ALA A 49 -11.17 -5.49 -9.46
N ASP A 50 -12.45 -5.47 -9.11
CA ASP A 50 -13.31 -4.29 -9.26
C ASP A 50 -13.10 -3.28 -8.11
N ALA A 51 -13.81 -2.14 -8.19
CA ALA A 51 -13.68 -1.08 -7.19
C ALA A 51 -14.10 -1.53 -5.77
N SER A 52 -15.07 -2.44 -5.66
CA SER A 52 -15.54 -2.96 -4.36
C SER A 52 -14.48 -3.84 -3.71
N THR A 53 -13.89 -4.74 -4.50
CA THR A 53 -12.79 -5.61 -4.10
C THR A 53 -11.57 -4.78 -3.72
N PHE A 54 -11.21 -3.79 -4.52
CA PHE A 54 -10.09 -2.88 -4.21
C PHE A 54 -10.33 -2.08 -2.92
N SER A 55 -11.54 -1.57 -2.72
CA SER A 55 -11.91 -0.87 -1.48
C SER A 55 -11.81 -1.80 -0.25
N THR A 56 -12.21 -3.05 -0.40
CA THR A 56 -12.11 -4.07 0.66
C THR A 56 -10.65 -4.38 0.99
N LEU A 57 -9.79 -4.46 -0.02
CA LEU A 57 -8.34 -4.63 0.17
C LEU A 57 -7.73 -3.46 0.96
N ILE A 58 -8.06 -2.21 0.62
CA ILE A 58 -7.53 -1.03 1.33
C ILE A 58 -7.99 -1.00 2.79
N LYS A 59 -9.25 -1.37 3.08
CA LYS A 59 -9.77 -1.45 4.46
C LYS A 59 -8.99 -2.47 5.31
N HIS A 60 -8.86 -3.70 4.82
CA HIS A 60 -8.11 -4.74 5.53
C HIS A 60 -6.64 -4.37 5.68
N TRP A 61 -6.03 -3.75 4.66
CA TRP A 61 -4.65 -3.28 4.75
C TRP A 61 -4.47 -2.25 5.88
N ALA A 62 -5.40 -1.30 6.02
CA ALA A 62 -5.40 -0.33 7.10
C ALA A 62 -5.60 -0.96 8.49
N GLU A 63 -6.52 -1.93 8.61
CA GLU A 63 -6.75 -2.67 9.87
C GLU A 63 -5.50 -3.45 10.31
N LEU A 64 -4.83 -4.14 9.38
CA LEU A 64 -3.58 -4.86 9.67
C LEU A 64 -2.46 -3.90 10.08
N ALA A 65 -2.32 -2.77 9.39
CA ALA A 65 -1.34 -1.75 9.75
C ALA A 65 -1.60 -1.21 11.16
N LEU A 66 -2.86 -0.94 11.51
CA LEU A 66 -3.25 -0.47 12.83
C LEU A 66 -2.97 -1.52 13.92
N SER A 67 -3.35 -2.78 13.70
CA SER A 67 -3.12 -3.87 14.66
C SER A 67 -1.62 -4.14 14.87
N SER A 68 -0.80 -3.95 13.83
CA SER A 68 0.65 -4.07 13.97
C SER A 68 1.24 -2.99 14.90
N ALA A 69 0.65 -1.80 14.93
CA ALA A 69 1.10 -0.72 15.80
C ALA A 69 0.75 -1.00 17.27
N SER A 70 -0.45 -1.51 17.57
CA SER A 70 -0.91 -1.77 18.95
C SER A 70 -0.15 -2.90 19.67
N ASN A 71 0.54 -3.78 18.94
CA ASN A 71 1.30 -4.88 19.53
C ASN A 71 2.69 -4.45 20.06
N SER A 72 3.06 -3.18 19.91
CA SER A 72 4.36 -2.65 20.34
C SER A 72 4.35 -2.03 21.76
N ASP A 73 3.18 -1.88 22.38
CA ASP A 73 3.02 -1.22 23.68
C ASP A 73 3.47 -2.07 24.90
N HIS A 74 3.87 -3.33 24.70
CA HIS A 74 4.37 -4.20 25.77
C HIS A 74 5.88 -4.47 25.73
N ALA A 75 6.62 -3.97 24.73
CA ALA A 75 8.08 -4.17 24.65
C ALA A 75 8.87 -3.14 25.48
N VAL A 76 8.28 -1.98 25.83
CA VAL A 76 9.00 -0.89 26.51
C VAL A 76 9.13 -1.11 28.03
N LEU A 77 8.31 -1.95 28.65
CA LEU A 77 8.34 -2.18 30.11
C LEU A 77 9.31 -3.25 30.59
N SER A 78 9.93 -4.05 29.71
CA SER A 78 10.86 -5.11 30.14
C SER A 78 12.28 -4.64 30.48
N HIS A 79 12.65 -3.37 30.22
CA HIS A 79 14.03 -2.90 30.43
C HIS A 79 14.27 -2.12 31.74
N LYS A 80 13.32 -2.13 32.69
CA LYS A 80 13.47 -1.41 33.98
C LYS A 80 13.25 -2.24 35.25
N ILE A 81 13.31 -3.57 35.18
CA ILE A 81 13.27 -4.44 36.37
C ILE A 81 14.51 -5.37 36.37
N SER A 82 15.72 -4.80 36.36
CA SER A 82 16.95 -5.56 36.68
C SER A 82 18.10 -4.63 37.07
N SER A 83 17.85 -3.66 37.95
CA SER A 83 18.94 -2.89 38.58
C SER A 83 18.54 -2.41 39.98
N THR A 84 18.19 -3.37 40.84
CA THR A 84 18.28 -3.18 42.30
C THR A 84 18.40 -4.55 42.97
N GLN A 85 19.62 -5.11 42.96
CA GLN A 85 20.24 -5.73 44.13
C GLN A 85 21.75 -5.83 43.91
#